data_AF-A0A8J4SR62-F1
#
_entry.id   AF-A0A8J4SR62-F1
#
_cell.length_a   1.000
_cell.length_b   1.000
_cell.length_c   1.000
_cell.angle_alpha   90.00
_cell.angle_beta   90.00
_cell.angle_gamma   90.00
#
_symmetry.space_group_name_H-M   'P 1'
#
loop_
_entity.id
_entity.type
_entity.pdbx_description
1 polymer ?
#
loop_
_entity_poly.entity_id
_entity_poly.type
_entity_poly.pdbx_seq_one_letter_code
_entity_poly.pdbx_strand_id
1 'polypeptide(L)'
;MIRNYAMDREFVVADADLSPERRLVGTKGQGLATYRELMTRLSTRTRPDGGALESMLQKWIAGLQQQAMQSQGLRPDDPALPAEVEKQIYAVTNEMQNLVHGFDFAKVLASYWNGYKLADDDRKQAALRWLRGEFSTKTEAKKELAVGVIIDDDNWAKQNTLAFL
;
A
#
# COMPACT_ATOMS: atom_id res chain seq x y z
N MET A 1 24.05 -10.02 5.03
CA MET A 1 24.36 -9.17 6.20
C MET A 1 23.68 -7.80 6.15
N ILE A 2 23.65 -7.10 5.00
CA ILE A 2 23.00 -5.78 4.91
C ILE A 2 21.49 -5.80 5.19
N ARG A 3 20.78 -6.85 4.72
CA ARG A 3 19.35 -7.06 4.92
C ARG A 3 18.94 -7.08 6.40
N ASN A 4 19.58 -7.94 7.20
CA ASN A 4 19.28 -8.06 8.63
C ASN A 4 19.62 -6.76 9.38
N TYR A 5 20.77 -6.15 9.06
CA TYR A 5 21.19 -4.88 9.65
C TYR A 5 20.20 -3.73 9.40
N ALA A 6 19.60 -3.67 8.22
CA ALA A 6 18.57 -2.69 7.87
C ALA A 6 17.26 -2.97 8.62
N MET A 7 16.80 -4.22 8.66
CA MET A 7 15.59 -4.59 9.40
C MET A 7 15.72 -4.33 10.91
N ASP A 8 16.91 -4.51 11.50
CA ASP A 8 17.19 -4.18 12.91
C ASP A 8 17.04 -2.67 13.20
N ARG A 9 17.13 -1.83 12.16
CA ARG A 9 16.91 -0.37 12.21
C ARG A 9 15.51 0.04 11.75
N GLU A 10 14.57 -0.90 11.75
CA GLU A 10 13.17 -0.68 11.37
C GLU A 10 12.95 -0.31 9.90
N PHE A 11 13.95 -0.50 9.04
CA PHE A 11 13.75 -0.37 7.59
C PHE A 11 12.97 -1.55 7.03
N VAL A 12 12.19 -1.27 5.99
CA VAL A 12 11.54 -2.26 5.14
C VAL A 12 12.51 -2.62 4.03
N VAL A 13 12.69 -3.92 3.78
CA VAL A 13 13.63 -4.42 2.77
C VAL A 13 12.88 -5.31 1.78
N ALA A 14 13.21 -5.20 0.50
CA ALA A 14 12.79 -6.14 -0.53
C ALA A 14 13.98 -6.44 -1.44
N ASP A 15 14.08 -7.68 -1.89
CA ASP A 15 15.11 -8.15 -2.81
C ASP A 15 14.42 -8.74 -4.04
N ALA A 16 14.89 -8.42 -5.26
CA ALA A 16 14.33 -8.96 -6.50
C ALA A 16 15.45 -9.42 -7.44
N ASP A 17 15.22 -10.54 -8.12
CA ASP A 17 16.19 -11.11 -9.06
C ASP A 17 15.87 -10.62 -10.47
N LEU A 18 16.81 -9.88 -11.08
CA LEU A 18 16.63 -9.37 -12.43
C LEU A 18 16.87 -10.46 -13.48
N SER A 19 15.97 -10.56 -14.45
CA SER A 19 16.05 -11.46 -15.62
C SER A 19 15.50 -10.76 -16.88
N PRO A 20 15.60 -11.35 -18.08
CA PRO A 20 14.98 -10.78 -19.28
C PRO A 20 13.47 -10.51 -19.14
N GLU A 21 12.79 -11.31 -18.31
CA GLU A 21 11.35 -11.24 -17.98
C GLU A 21 11.08 -10.33 -16.77
N ARG A 22 12.09 -10.01 -15.97
CA ARG A 22 12.02 -9.18 -14.75
C ARG A 22 13.12 -8.13 -14.76
N ARG A 23 12.82 -6.99 -15.34
CA ARG A 23 13.75 -5.87 -15.47
C ARG A 23 13.02 -4.56 -15.19
N LEU A 24 13.76 -3.57 -14.70
CA LEU A 24 13.21 -2.28 -14.27
C LEU A 24 12.51 -1.51 -15.41
N VAL A 25 12.95 -1.71 -16.65
CA VAL A 25 12.39 -1.05 -17.85
C VAL A 25 11.97 -2.11 -18.87
N GLY A 26 10.72 -2.02 -19.32
CA GLY A 26 10.13 -2.87 -20.34
C GLY A 26 8.70 -2.46 -20.64
N THR A 27 8.14 -2.99 -21.72
CA THR A 27 6.76 -2.69 -22.18
C THR A 27 5.92 -3.96 -22.36
N LYS A 28 6.41 -5.09 -21.85
CA LYS A 28 5.82 -6.44 -22.02
C LYS A 28 5.52 -7.12 -20.68
N GLY A 29 5.16 -6.34 -19.66
CA GLY A 29 4.88 -6.76 -18.28
C GLY A 29 6.13 -6.95 -17.42
N GLN A 30 7.30 -6.51 -17.88
CA GLN A 30 8.58 -6.83 -17.25
C GLN A 30 8.87 -5.94 -16.03
N GLY A 31 8.51 -4.66 -16.14
CA GLY A 31 8.59 -3.71 -15.03
C GLY A 31 7.59 -4.10 -13.95
N LEU A 32 6.35 -4.40 -14.35
CA LEU A 32 5.28 -4.88 -13.48
C LEU A 32 5.64 -6.20 -12.79
N ALA A 33 6.29 -7.14 -13.48
CA ALA A 33 6.76 -8.38 -12.87
C ALA A 33 7.81 -8.12 -11.77
N THR A 34 8.72 -7.19 -12.00
CA THR A 34 9.72 -6.76 -11.00
C THR A 34 9.03 -6.07 -9.81
N TYR A 35 8.07 -5.19 -10.08
CA TYR A 35 7.27 -4.52 -9.04
C TYR A 35 6.52 -5.52 -8.16
N ARG A 36 5.80 -6.48 -8.77
CA ARG A 36 5.07 -7.54 -8.06
C ARG A 36 5.99 -8.36 -7.16
N GLU A 37 7.17 -8.72 -7.66
CA GLU A 37 8.16 -9.44 -6.86
C GLU A 37 8.62 -8.60 -5.66
N LEU A 38 8.96 -7.33 -5.86
CA LEU A 38 9.34 -6.43 -4.78
C LEU A 38 8.25 -6.31 -3.72
N MET A 39 7.00 -6.04 -4.13
CA MET A 39 5.88 -5.91 -3.21
C MET A 39 5.57 -7.19 -2.44
N THR A 40 5.75 -8.35 -3.07
CA THR A 40 5.58 -9.66 -2.43
C THR A 40 6.71 -9.97 -1.44
N ARG A 41 7.94 -9.57 -1.77
CA ARG A 41 9.15 -9.81 -0.96
C ARG A 41 9.43 -8.73 0.09
N LEU A 42 8.56 -7.72 0.24
CA LEU A 42 8.66 -6.75 1.33
C LEU A 42 8.76 -7.48 2.67
N SER A 43 9.82 -7.16 3.40
CA SER A 43 10.23 -7.82 4.62
C SER A 43 10.54 -6.79 5.70
N THR A 44 10.24 -7.15 6.94
CA THR A 44 10.52 -6.35 8.13
C THR A 44 11.14 -7.25 9.21
N ARG A 45 11.62 -6.66 10.30
CA ARG A 45 12.16 -7.44 11.44
C ARG A 45 11.23 -8.53 11.95
N THR A 46 9.92 -8.28 11.94
CA THR A 46 8.90 -9.23 12.42
C THR A 46 8.35 -10.16 11.34
N ARG A 47 8.67 -9.89 10.06
CA ARG A 47 8.35 -10.73 8.89
C ARG A 47 9.55 -10.78 7.94
N PRO A 48 10.60 -11.55 8.25
CA PRO A 48 11.85 -11.56 7.47
C PRO A 48 11.72 -12.32 6.14
N ASP A 49 10.71 -13.17 5.98
CA ASP A 49 10.56 -14.06 4.81
C ASP A 49 9.64 -13.48 3.71
N GLY A 50 9.36 -12.17 3.76
CA GLY A 50 8.44 -11.50 2.83
C GLY A 50 7.01 -11.35 3.37
N GLY A 51 6.11 -10.85 2.53
CA GLY A 51 4.69 -10.69 2.88
C GLY A 51 4.42 -9.67 4.00
N ALA A 52 5.29 -8.67 4.17
CA ALA A 52 5.14 -7.66 5.21
C ALA A 52 4.14 -6.55 4.86
N LEU A 53 3.75 -6.41 3.58
CA LEU A 53 2.89 -5.32 3.08
C LEU A 53 1.64 -5.11 3.94
N GLU A 54 0.86 -6.16 4.18
CA GLU A 54 -0.37 -6.03 4.97
C GLU A 54 -0.09 -5.62 6.42
N SER A 55 0.92 -6.22 7.05
CA SER A 55 1.28 -5.89 8.42
C SER A 55 1.80 -4.44 8.57
N MET A 56 2.48 -3.92 7.55
CA MET A 56 2.91 -2.53 7.50
C MET A 56 1.71 -1.60 7.39
N LEU A 57 0.76 -1.92 6.51
CA LEU A 57 -0.46 -1.14 6.34
C LEU A 57 -1.30 -1.12 7.61
N GLN A 58 -1.47 -2.27 8.27
CA GLN A 58 -2.14 -2.38 9.57
C GLN A 58 -1.45 -1.53 10.64
N LYS A 59 -0.13 -1.59 10.74
CA LYS A 59 0.64 -0.79 11.71
C LYS A 59 0.50 0.71 11.44
N TRP A 60 0.54 1.12 10.17
CA TRP A 60 0.35 2.52 9.79
C TRP A 60 -1.05 3.03 10.14
N ILE A 61 -2.10 2.29 9.80
CA ILE A 61 -3.50 2.62 10.16
C ILE A 61 -3.68 2.67 11.68
N ALA A 62 -3.10 1.72 12.42
CA ALA A 62 -3.15 1.76 13.89
C ALA A 62 -2.49 3.03 14.45
N GLY A 63 -1.41 3.52 13.80
CA GLY A 63 -0.82 4.82 14.10
C GLY A 63 -1.80 5.98 13.90
N LEU A 64 -2.53 6.00 12.78
CA LEU A 64 -3.57 7.02 12.51
C LEU A 64 -4.71 6.93 13.53
N GLN A 65 -5.14 5.72 13.91
CA GLN A 65 -6.13 5.53 14.98
C GLN A 65 -5.67 6.14 16.30
N GLN A 66 -4.41 5.90 16.70
CA GLN A 66 -3.85 6.50 17.92
C GLN A 66 -3.78 8.02 17.82
N GLN A 67 -3.39 8.56 16.67
CA GLN A 67 -3.35 10.01 16.45
C GLN A 67 -4.76 10.63 16.51
N ALA A 68 -5.76 10.00 15.90
CA ALA A 68 -7.16 10.42 15.97
C ALA A 68 -7.69 10.43 17.42
N MET A 69 -7.42 9.36 18.18
CA MET A 69 -7.78 9.27 19.60
C MET A 69 -7.13 10.38 20.42
N GLN A 70 -5.83 10.65 20.23
CA GLN A 70 -5.10 11.66 20.99
C GLN A 70 -5.53 13.10 20.65
N SER A 71 -5.67 13.40 19.36
CA SER A 71 -5.97 14.75 18.87
C SER A 71 -7.41 15.19 19.11
N GLN A 72 -8.35 14.24 19.08
CA GLN A 72 -9.79 14.53 19.25
C GLN A 72 -10.37 14.01 20.58
N GLY A 73 -9.55 13.39 21.43
CA GLY A 73 -10.00 12.82 22.70
C GLY A 73 -10.97 11.65 22.55
N LEU A 74 -10.92 10.95 21.40
CA LEU A 74 -11.80 9.82 21.12
C LEU A 74 -11.35 8.57 21.86
N ARG A 75 -12.33 7.75 22.25
CA ARG A 75 -12.09 6.43 22.84
C ARG A 75 -12.01 5.35 21.74
N PRO A 76 -11.42 4.18 22.00
CA PRO A 76 -11.35 3.10 21.01
C PRO A 76 -12.71 2.64 20.44
N ASP A 77 -13.76 2.74 21.25
CA ASP A 77 -15.14 2.36 20.94
C ASP A 77 -16.00 3.54 20.45
N ASP A 78 -15.41 4.71 20.28
CA ASP A 78 -16.13 5.91 19.84
C ASP A 78 -16.60 5.75 18.37
N PRO A 79 -17.91 5.91 18.08
CA PRO A 79 -18.45 5.82 16.72
C PRO A 79 -17.84 6.83 15.73
N ALA A 80 -17.26 7.94 16.20
CA ALA A 80 -16.61 8.93 15.34
C ALA A 80 -15.19 8.51 14.91
N LEU A 81 -14.52 7.63 15.68
CA LEU A 81 -13.13 7.22 15.43
C LEU A 81 -12.93 6.69 14.00
N PRO A 82 -13.79 5.82 13.44
CA PRO A 82 -13.55 5.29 12.11
C PRO A 82 -13.64 6.32 10.98
N ALA A 83 -14.50 7.33 11.14
CA ALA A 83 -14.61 8.42 10.18
C ALA A 83 -13.38 9.34 10.26
N GLU A 84 -12.87 9.60 11.46
CA GLU A 84 -11.68 10.42 11.63
C GLU A 84 -10.41 9.75 11.08
N VAL A 85 -10.26 8.43 11.28
CA VAL A 85 -9.16 7.66 10.70
C VAL A 85 -9.19 7.74 9.17
N GLU A 86 -10.37 7.59 8.58
CA GLU A 86 -10.55 7.71 7.13
C GLU A 86 -10.17 9.10 6.62
N LYS A 87 -10.57 10.16 7.34
CA LYS A 87 -10.18 11.53 7.05
C LYS A 87 -8.66 11.72 7.11
N GLN A 88 -7.98 11.13 8.11
CA GLN A 88 -6.52 11.19 8.20
C GLN A 88 -5.82 10.43 7.08
N ILE A 89 -6.36 9.29 6.63
CA ILE A 89 -5.85 8.59 5.44
C ILE A 89 -5.86 9.53 4.24
N TYR A 90 -6.98 10.22 4.00
CA TYR A 90 -7.06 11.20 2.91
C TYR A 90 -6.14 12.41 3.12
N ALA A 91 -5.98 12.90 4.35
CA ALA A 91 -5.09 14.04 4.64
C ALA A 91 -3.63 13.70 4.32
N VAL A 92 -3.11 12.60 4.88
CA VAL A 92 -1.72 12.16 4.69
C VAL A 92 -1.43 11.86 3.22
N THR A 93 -2.37 11.21 2.52
CA THR A 93 -2.18 10.88 1.10
C THR A 93 -2.32 12.09 0.19
N ASN A 94 -3.12 13.08 0.57
CA ASN A 94 -3.23 14.34 -0.16
C ASN A 94 -2.01 15.25 0.04
N GLU A 95 -1.27 15.14 1.14
CA GLU A 95 0.01 15.84 1.33
C GLU A 95 1.11 15.33 0.39
N MET A 96 0.97 14.11 -0.11
CA MET A 96 1.87 13.52 -1.12
C MET A 96 1.62 14.08 -2.54
N GLN A 97 1.26 15.37 -2.67
CA GLN A 97 0.73 16.07 -3.87
C GLN A 97 1.49 15.87 -5.19
N ASN A 98 2.73 15.37 -5.15
CA ASN A 98 3.50 15.05 -6.34
C ASN A 98 3.18 13.66 -6.90
N LEU A 99 2.41 12.81 -6.20
CA LEU A 99 2.10 11.45 -6.63
C LEU A 99 1.19 11.46 -7.85
N VAL A 100 1.73 10.97 -8.97
CA VAL A 100 0.94 10.61 -10.14
C VAL A 100 -0.10 9.58 -9.70
N HIS A 101 -1.38 9.98 -9.70
CA HIS A 101 -2.54 9.21 -9.21
C HIS A 101 -2.73 9.10 -7.68
N GLY A 102 -2.25 10.08 -6.89
CA GLY A 102 -2.40 10.09 -5.43
C GLY A 102 -3.85 9.92 -4.91
N PHE A 103 -4.86 10.38 -5.67
CA PHE A 103 -6.26 10.21 -5.29
C PHE A 103 -6.74 8.75 -5.35
N ASP A 104 -6.33 7.99 -6.37
CA ASP A 104 -6.66 6.57 -6.47
C ASP A 104 -5.93 5.76 -5.39
N PHE A 105 -4.69 6.15 -5.07
CA PHE A 105 -3.95 5.56 -3.95
C PHE A 105 -4.66 5.79 -2.60
N ALA A 106 -5.11 7.02 -2.34
CA ALA A 106 -5.90 7.35 -1.15
C ALA A 106 -7.15 6.48 -1.03
N LYS A 107 -7.88 6.31 -2.15
CA LYS A 107 -9.05 5.42 -2.22
C LYS A 107 -8.70 3.98 -1.88
N VAL A 108 -7.58 3.45 -2.38
CA VAL A 108 -7.15 2.06 -2.09
C VAL A 108 -6.90 1.87 -0.59
N LEU A 109 -6.21 2.82 0.05
CA LEU A 109 -5.96 2.78 1.49
C LEU A 109 -7.26 2.90 2.30
N ALA A 110 -8.15 3.82 1.88
CA ALA A 110 -9.48 3.96 2.46
C ALA A 110 -10.32 2.69 2.26
N SER A 111 -10.23 2.01 1.12
CA SER A 111 -10.91 0.73 0.87
C SER A 111 -10.40 -0.35 1.82
N TYR A 112 -9.09 -0.45 2.05
CA TYR A 112 -8.55 -1.39 3.04
C TYR A 112 -9.09 -1.10 4.45
N TRP A 113 -9.07 0.17 4.87
CA TRP A 113 -9.63 0.61 6.15
C TRP A 113 -11.12 0.26 6.28
N ASN A 114 -11.89 0.55 5.24
CA ASN A 114 -13.31 0.23 5.18
C ASN A 114 -13.56 -1.28 5.24
N GLY A 115 -12.73 -2.09 4.58
CA GLY A 115 -12.80 -3.54 4.67
C GLY A 115 -12.48 -4.05 6.08
N TYR A 116 -11.45 -3.50 6.71
CA TYR A 116 -11.08 -3.84 8.09
C TYR A 116 -12.20 -3.53 9.09
N LYS A 117 -12.75 -2.31 9.08
CA LYS A 117 -13.79 -1.91 10.06
C LYS A 117 -15.13 -2.62 9.85
N LEU A 118 -15.41 -3.10 8.64
CA LEU A 118 -16.65 -3.80 8.30
C LEU A 118 -16.50 -5.32 8.26
N ALA A 119 -15.32 -5.86 8.60
CA ALA A 119 -14.98 -7.29 8.42
C ALA A 119 -15.24 -7.82 7.01
N ASP A 120 -15.03 -6.96 5.99
CA ASP A 120 -15.13 -7.27 4.58
C ASP A 120 -13.73 -7.63 4.05
N ASP A 121 -13.43 -8.94 4.10
CA ASP A 121 -12.14 -9.48 3.67
C ASP A 121 -11.92 -9.36 2.16
N ASP A 122 -12.98 -9.44 1.34
CA ASP A 122 -12.87 -9.29 -0.12
C ASP A 122 -12.38 -7.89 -0.47
N ARG A 123 -12.91 -6.85 0.19
CA ARG A 123 -12.46 -5.47 -0.01
C ARG A 123 -11.03 -5.25 0.48
N LYS A 124 -10.64 -5.85 1.61
CA LYS A 124 -9.24 -5.81 2.08
C LYS A 124 -8.31 -6.45 1.05
N GLN A 125 -8.67 -7.63 0.57
CA GLN A 125 -7.86 -8.35 -0.42
C GLN A 125 -7.79 -7.57 -1.73
N ALA A 126 -8.90 -7.01 -2.22
CA ALA A 126 -8.90 -6.14 -3.39
C ALA A 126 -7.90 -4.98 -3.22
N ALA A 127 -7.90 -4.28 -2.08
CA ALA A 127 -6.96 -3.19 -1.84
C ALA A 127 -5.50 -3.68 -1.86
N LEU A 128 -5.21 -4.83 -1.23
CA LEU A 128 -3.87 -5.43 -1.25
C LEU A 128 -3.45 -5.91 -2.65
N ARG A 129 -4.36 -6.46 -3.45
CA ARG A 129 -4.11 -6.83 -4.86
C ARG A 129 -3.72 -5.59 -5.65
N TRP A 130 -4.38 -4.46 -5.43
CA TRP A 130 -4.03 -3.21 -6.10
C TRP A 130 -2.63 -2.74 -5.70
N LEU A 131 -2.31 -2.75 -4.40
CA LEU A 131 -0.98 -2.40 -3.89
C LEU A 131 0.13 -3.36 -4.35
N ARG A 132 -0.20 -4.59 -4.74
CA ARG A 132 0.75 -5.52 -5.36
C ARG A 132 0.80 -5.42 -6.89
N GLY A 133 -0.06 -4.59 -7.49
CA GLY A 133 -0.18 -4.45 -8.94
C GLY A 133 -0.76 -5.69 -9.61
N GLU A 134 -1.65 -6.42 -8.94
CA GLU A 134 -2.21 -7.71 -9.41
C GLU A 134 -3.47 -7.55 -10.27
N PHE A 135 -4.05 -6.35 -10.35
CA PHE A 135 -5.16 -6.08 -11.27
C PHE A 135 -4.69 -6.13 -12.72
N SER A 136 -5.47 -6.82 -13.56
CA SER A 136 -5.15 -6.92 -15.00
C SER A 136 -5.83 -5.82 -15.82
N THR A 137 -6.92 -5.23 -15.31
CA THR A 137 -7.66 -4.20 -16.03
C THR A 137 -8.15 -3.07 -15.12
N LYS A 138 -8.24 -1.85 -15.68
CA LYS A 138 -8.85 -0.70 -15.01
C LYS A 138 -10.33 -0.92 -14.69
N THR A 139 -11.03 -1.72 -15.51
CA THR A 139 -12.44 -2.05 -15.30
C THR A 139 -12.64 -2.88 -14.02
N GLU A 140 -11.79 -3.88 -13.80
CA GLU A 140 -11.80 -4.70 -12.58
C GLU A 140 -11.51 -3.83 -11.34
N ALA A 141 -10.47 -3.00 -11.40
CA ALA A 141 -10.12 -2.10 -10.29
C ALA A 141 -11.23 -1.07 -10.00
N LYS A 142 -11.87 -0.53 -11.04
CA LYS A 142 -13.01 0.37 -10.90
C LYS A 142 -14.22 -0.33 -10.26
N LYS A 143 -14.47 -1.59 -10.58
CA LYS A 143 -15.58 -2.36 -10.02
C LYS A 143 -15.38 -2.65 -8.52
N GLU A 144 -14.17 -3.04 -8.13
CA GLU A 144 -13.90 -3.49 -6.76
C GLU A 144 -13.51 -2.36 -5.80
N LEU A 145 -12.82 -1.33 -6.30
CA LEU A 145 -12.23 -0.28 -5.48
C LEU A 145 -12.63 1.14 -5.90
N ALA A 146 -13.44 1.30 -6.96
CA ALA A 146 -13.81 2.61 -7.51
C ALA A 146 -12.62 3.49 -7.91
N VAL A 147 -11.52 2.85 -8.35
CA VAL A 147 -10.28 3.50 -8.80
C VAL A 147 -10.17 3.49 -10.33
N GLY A 148 -9.62 4.56 -10.90
CA GLY A 148 -9.52 4.75 -12.35
C GLY A 148 -8.24 4.19 -12.99
N VAL A 149 -7.28 3.76 -12.17
CA VAL A 149 -5.95 3.34 -12.61
C VAL A 149 -5.53 2.01 -11.97
N ILE A 150 -4.55 1.37 -12.59
CA ILE A 150 -3.88 0.17 -12.10
C ILE A 150 -2.38 0.39 -12.20
N ILE A 151 -1.61 -0.44 -11.50
CA ILE A 151 -0.14 -0.44 -11.61
C ILE A 151 0.26 -1.24 -12.85
N ASP A 152 1.04 -0.63 -13.74
CA ASP A 152 1.52 -1.22 -14.99
C ASP A 152 2.98 -0.85 -15.29
N ASP A 153 3.51 -1.37 -16.40
CA ASP A 153 4.90 -1.13 -16.85
C ASP A 153 5.23 0.36 -17.00
N ASP A 154 4.25 1.20 -17.34
CA ASP A 154 4.47 2.61 -17.67
C ASP A 154 4.42 3.53 -16.44
N ASN A 155 3.78 3.06 -15.35
CA ASN A 155 3.48 3.90 -14.19
C ASN A 155 4.09 3.44 -12.86
N TRP A 156 4.53 2.17 -12.74
CA TRP A 156 5.03 1.64 -11.46
C TRP A 156 6.22 2.44 -10.91
N ALA A 157 7.17 2.81 -11.78
CA ALA A 157 8.35 3.58 -11.39
C ALA A 157 7.99 5.03 -11.00
N LYS A 158 6.92 5.60 -11.58
CA LYS A 158 6.45 6.96 -11.27
C LYS A 158 5.62 7.01 -9.99
N GLN A 159 4.94 5.92 -9.66
CA GLN A 159 4.25 5.75 -8.37
C GLN A 159 5.24 5.60 -7.21
N ASN A 160 6.43 5.04 -7.44
CA ASN A 160 7.36 4.69 -6.36
C ASN A 160 8.37 5.79 -5.97
N THR A 161 8.60 6.79 -6.83
CA THR A 161 9.53 7.89 -6.52
C THR A 161 9.09 8.78 -5.35
N LEU A 162 7.88 8.56 -4.80
CA LEU A 162 7.25 9.47 -3.84
C LEU A 162 6.66 8.76 -2.61
N ALA A 163 6.69 7.42 -2.55
CA ALA A 163 6.26 6.68 -1.37
C ALA A 163 7.43 6.33 -0.42
N PHE A 164 8.68 6.58 -0.84
CA PHE A 164 9.90 6.21 -0.12
C PHE A 164 10.91 7.37 0.08
N LEU A 165 10.51 8.61 -0.24
CA LEU A 165 11.16 9.85 0.20
C LEU A 165 10.27 10.52 1.24
#